data_AF-A0A9W9WES7-F1
#
_entry.id   AF-A0A9W9WES7-F1
#
_cell.length_a   1.000
_cell.length_b   1.000
_cell.length_c   1.000
_cell.angle_alpha   90.00
_cell.angle_beta   90.00
_cell.angle_gamma   90.00
#
_symmetry.space_group_name_H-M   'P 1'
#
loop_
_entity.id
_entity.type
_entity.pdbx_description
1 polymer ?
#
loop_
_entity_poly.entity_id
_entity_poly.type
_entity_poly.pdbx_seq_one_letter_code
_entity_poly.pdbx_strand_id
1 'polypeptide(L)'
;MITNGVPNDILSNFSPLTIIVAIPLLTFVVYPTLHRYRIHVDPITRLTFGFFLAMISGIVGTIVQWEVYKLSPCGYYASTCDTVAPTSIWWQAPNIVLGALSECFCNVTAYELAYARSPPSMKDLVVAIFLFMNALSSALGEILIPVTKDPWLLWIWGAPAVALALQTIILWVRFKGLNNTMDGTGDPHRSEDEAKSDRRTPMENTMNV
;
A
#
# COMPACT_ATOMS: atom_id res chain seq x y z
N MET A 1 10.91 24.35 6.90
CA MET A 1 9.92 24.63 5.85
C MET A 1 9.08 25.80 6.33
N ILE A 2 8.79 26.77 5.46
CA ILE A 2 7.94 27.90 5.80
C ILE A 2 6.47 27.47 5.76
N THR A 3 5.80 27.49 6.91
CA THR A 3 4.33 27.34 7.01
C THR A 3 3.68 28.66 6.62
N ASN A 4 3.46 28.87 5.32
CA ASN A 4 2.69 29.99 4.76
C ASN A 4 1.21 29.92 5.21
N GLY A 5 0.93 30.06 6.50
CA GLY A 5 -0.44 30.05 7.05
C GLY A 5 -1.20 28.72 6.94
N VAL A 6 -0.56 27.65 6.47
CA VAL A 6 -1.16 26.30 6.36
C VAL A 6 -0.78 25.49 7.61
N PRO A 7 -1.76 25.06 8.43
CA PRO A 7 -1.51 24.19 9.58
C PRO A 7 -0.79 22.91 9.15
N ASN A 8 0.15 22.45 9.97
CA ASN A 8 0.82 21.15 9.79
C ASN A 8 -0.21 19.99 9.77
N ASP A 9 -1.35 20.21 10.43
CA ASP A 9 -2.50 19.30 10.45
C ASP A 9 -3.08 19.02 9.07
N ILE A 10 -2.92 19.94 8.11
CA ILE A 10 -3.42 19.73 6.75
C ILE A 10 -2.63 18.61 6.06
N LEU A 11 -1.33 18.44 6.34
CA LEU A 11 -0.54 17.33 5.78
C LEU A 11 -1.02 15.98 6.33
N SER A 12 -1.28 15.89 7.63
CA SER A 12 -1.76 14.64 8.26
C SER A 12 -3.16 14.27 7.77
N ASN A 13 -4.03 15.25 7.52
CA ASN A 13 -5.37 15.03 6.96
C ASN A 13 -5.36 14.82 5.43
N PHE A 14 -4.28 15.18 4.73
CA PHE A 14 -4.20 15.06 3.28
C PHE A 14 -4.15 13.60 2.80
N SER A 15 -3.53 12.71 3.57
CA SER A 15 -3.49 11.27 3.26
C SER A 15 -4.90 10.66 3.22
N PRO A 16 -5.73 10.71 4.28
CA PRO A 16 -7.08 10.15 4.25
C PRO A 16 -7.99 10.86 3.23
N LEU A 17 -7.83 12.18 3.03
CA LEU A 17 -8.56 12.91 1.98
C LEU A 17 -8.22 12.38 0.58
N THR A 18 -6.93 12.10 0.32
CA THR A 18 -6.50 11.51 -0.94
C THR A 18 -7.12 10.13 -1.12
N ILE A 19 -7.18 9.30 -0.07
CA ILE A 19 -7.82 7.97 -0.13
C ILE A 19 -9.32 8.10 -0.46
N ILE A 20 -10.04 9.02 0.18
CA ILE A 20 -11.47 9.25 -0.08
C ILE A 20 -11.72 9.61 -1.55
N VAL A 21 -10.83 10.38 -2.17
CA VAL A 21 -10.91 10.72 -3.61
C VAL A 21 -10.40 9.59 -4.51
N ALA A 22 -9.41 8.83 -4.06
CA ALA A 22 -8.79 7.75 -4.82
C ALA A 22 -9.69 6.51 -4.96
N ILE A 23 -10.46 6.16 -3.92
CA ILE A 23 -11.38 5.01 -3.95
C ILE A 23 -12.37 5.09 -5.13
N PRO A 24 -13.17 6.17 -5.29
CA PRO A 24 -14.08 6.26 -6.44
C PRO A 24 -13.32 6.31 -7.77
N LEU A 25 -12.13 6.92 -7.80
CA LEU A 25 -11.29 6.91 -9.01
C LEU A 25 -10.87 5.49 -9.40
N LEU A 26 -10.49 4.64 -8.43
CA LEU A 26 -10.20 3.23 -8.69
C LEU A 26 -11.44 2.51 -9.25
N THR A 27 -12.57 2.61 -8.54
CA THR A 27 -13.81 1.89 -8.85
C THR A 27 -14.40 2.30 -10.19
N PHE A 28 -14.41 3.59 -10.52
CA PHE A 28 -15.05 4.14 -11.71
C PHE A 28 -14.12 4.41 -12.88
N VAL A 29 -12.80 4.50 -12.67
CA VAL A 29 -11.83 4.75 -13.75
C VAL A 29 -10.93 3.54 -13.96
N VAL A 30 -10.24 3.05 -12.92
CA VAL A 30 -9.21 2.02 -13.09
C VAL A 30 -9.81 0.67 -13.48
N TYR A 31 -10.74 0.14 -12.69
CA TYR A 31 -11.35 -1.17 -12.97
C TYR A 31 -12.11 -1.23 -14.31
N PRO A 32 -12.93 -0.23 -14.71
CA PRO A 32 -13.60 -0.28 -16.01
C PRO A 32 -12.63 -0.08 -17.18
N THR A 33 -11.58 0.72 -17.02
CA THR A 33 -10.53 0.85 -18.05
C THR A 33 -9.84 -0.50 -18.26
N LEU A 34 -9.53 -1.20 -17.18
CA LEU A 34 -8.87 -2.50 -17.21
C LEU A 34 -9.75 -3.60 -17.82
N HIS A 35 -11.05 -3.58 -17.51
CA HIS A 35 -12.05 -4.43 -18.15
C HIS A 35 -12.18 -4.12 -19.66
N ARG A 36 -12.07 -2.85 -20.06
CA ARG A 36 -12.07 -2.44 -21.47
C ARG A 36 -10.85 -2.96 -22.24
N TYR A 37 -9.72 -3.17 -21.57
CA TYR A 37 -8.52 -3.77 -22.14
C TYR A 37 -8.52 -5.32 -22.09
N ARG A 38 -9.57 -5.98 -21.57
CA ARG A 38 -9.67 -7.45 -21.42
C ARG A 38 -8.51 -8.11 -20.66
N ILE A 39 -7.82 -7.36 -19.81
CA ILE A 39 -6.76 -7.92 -18.95
C ILE A 39 -7.42 -8.31 -17.63
N HIS A 40 -7.52 -9.61 -17.36
CA HIS A 40 -7.86 -10.11 -16.03
C HIS A 40 -6.68 -9.80 -15.12
N VAL A 41 -6.84 -8.82 -14.24
CA VAL A 41 -5.81 -8.51 -13.25
C VAL A 41 -6.01 -9.34 -12.00
N ASP A 42 -5.10 -10.29 -11.82
CA ASP A 42 -5.07 -11.06 -10.60
C ASP A 42 -4.89 -10.15 -9.38
N PRO A 43 -5.47 -10.50 -8.22
CA PRO A 43 -5.28 -9.76 -6.97
C PRO A 43 -3.79 -9.49 -6.69
N ILE A 44 -2.92 -10.46 -6.98
CA ILE A 44 -1.47 -10.35 -6.80
C ILE A 44 -0.88 -9.24 -7.68
N THR A 45 -1.31 -9.11 -8.95
CA THR A 45 -0.83 -8.07 -9.86
C THR A 45 -1.25 -6.67 -9.40
N ARG A 46 -2.48 -6.53 -8.89
CA ARG A 46 -2.98 -5.28 -8.27
C ARG A 46 -2.14 -4.89 -7.06
N LEU A 47 -1.77 -5.86 -6.23
CA LEU A 47 -0.89 -5.65 -5.08
C LEU A 47 0.52 -5.20 -5.51
N THR A 48 1.11 -5.82 -6.54
CA THR A 48 2.43 -5.42 -7.05
C THR A 48 2.46 -4.00 -7.62
N PHE A 49 1.36 -3.55 -8.22
CA PHE A 49 1.22 -2.17 -8.69
C PHE A 49 1.21 -1.17 -7.52
N GLY A 50 0.55 -1.53 -6.42
CA GLY A 50 0.59 -0.76 -5.17
C GLY A 50 2.03 -0.60 -4.63
N PHE A 51 2.79 -1.69 -4.54
CA PHE A 51 4.20 -1.62 -4.11
C PHE A 51 5.10 -0.83 -5.06
N PHE A 52 4.85 -0.91 -6.38
CA PHE A 52 5.57 -0.11 -7.37
C PHE A 52 5.30 1.40 -7.19
N LEU A 53 4.05 1.79 -6.92
CA LEU A 53 3.71 3.17 -6.57
C LEU A 53 4.38 3.62 -5.26
N ALA A 54 4.46 2.73 -4.26
CA ALA A 54 5.16 3.00 -3.00
C ALA A 54 6.64 3.31 -3.23
N MET A 55 7.29 2.52 -4.09
CA MET A 55 8.69 2.71 -4.47
C MET A 55 8.90 4.08 -5.13
N ILE A 56 8.04 4.47 -6.08
CA ILE A 56 8.10 5.80 -6.71
C ILE A 56 7.91 6.90 -5.66
N SER A 57 6.96 6.74 -4.75
CA SER A 57 6.75 7.68 -3.64
C SER A 57 8.01 7.86 -2.79
N GLY A 58 8.68 6.76 -2.42
CA GLY A 58 9.93 6.79 -1.66
C GLY A 58 11.08 7.47 -2.42
N ILE A 59 11.19 7.28 -3.74
CA ILE A 59 12.17 7.96 -4.58
C ILE A 59 11.89 9.47 -4.62
N VAL A 60 10.63 9.87 -4.84
CA VAL A 60 10.22 11.28 -4.80
C VAL A 60 10.51 11.88 -3.43
N GLY A 61 10.23 11.17 -2.33
CA GLY A 61 10.57 11.62 -0.98
C GLY A 61 12.07 11.83 -0.77
N THR A 62 12.89 10.94 -1.29
CA THR A 62 14.36 11.06 -1.22
C THR A 62 14.86 12.28 -2.01
N ILE A 63 14.29 12.54 -3.20
CA ILE A 63 14.62 13.71 -4.02
C ILE A 63 14.19 15.01 -3.35
N VAL A 64 12.97 15.05 -2.79
CA VAL A 64 12.46 16.21 -2.04
C VAL A 64 13.39 16.50 -0.85
N GLN A 65 13.77 15.47 -0.10
CA GLN A 65 14.70 15.62 1.03
C GLN A 65 16.08 16.11 0.59
N TRP A 66 16.58 15.65 -0.56
CA TRP A 66 17.85 16.11 -1.13
C TRP A 66 17.82 17.60 -1.51
N GLU A 67 16.74 18.04 -2.16
CA GLU A 67 16.55 19.46 -2.49
C GLU A 67 16.43 20.33 -1.24
N VAL A 68 15.73 19.87 -0.20
CA VAL A 68 15.65 20.58 1.09
C VAL A 68 17.03 20.74 1.74
N TYR A 69 17.89 19.74 1.65
CA TYR A 69 19.27 19.84 2.14
C TYR A 69 20.14 20.80 1.33
N LYS A 70 19.95 20.86 0.01
CA LYS A 70 20.72 21.72 -0.88
C LYS A 70 20.33 23.20 -0.79
N LEU A 71 19.05 23.49 -0.52
CA LEU A 71 18.54 24.85 -0.35
C LEU A 71 18.66 25.39 1.09
N SER A 72 18.97 24.54 2.08
CA SER A 72 19.15 24.99 3.46
C SER A 72 20.52 25.67 3.62
N PRO A 73 20.60 26.93 4.10
CA PRO A 73 21.86 27.67 4.26
C PRO A 73 22.85 27.03 5.27
N CYS A 74 22.42 25.99 5.98
CA CYS A 74 23.17 25.29 7.03
C CYS A 74 23.54 23.84 6.64
N GLY A 75 23.34 23.46 5.37
CA GLY A 75 23.78 22.18 4.81
C GLY A 75 23.21 20.96 5.54
N TYR A 76 24.07 19.98 5.87
CA TYR A 76 23.70 18.72 6.51
C TYR A 76 23.41 18.81 8.02
N TYR A 77 23.45 20.00 8.62
CA TYR A 77 23.18 20.25 10.05
C TYR A 77 21.99 21.19 10.20
N ALA A 78 20.78 20.69 9.91
CA ALA A 78 19.56 21.48 9.99
C ALA A 78 19.12 21.73 11.45
N SER A 79 19.68 21.01 12.43
CA SER A 79 19.29 21.11 13.84
C SER A 79 19.90 22.30 14.61
N THR A 80 20.91 22.98 14.07
CA THR A 80 21.67 24.03 14.80
C THR A 80 21.43 25.45 14.26
N CYS A 81 20.53 25.61 13.29
CA CYS A 81 20.34 26.86 12.57
C CYS A 81 18.91 27.39 12.69
N ASP A 82 18.78 28.63 13.17
CA ASP A 82 17.49 29.34 13.31
C ASP A 82 16.85 29.75 11.97
N THR A 83 17.57 29.62 10.85
CA THR A 83 17.05 29.95 9.52
C THR A 83 16.47 28.72 8.83
N VAL A 84 15.14 28.66 8.79
CA VAL A 84 14.38 27.64 8.07
C VAL A 84 14.58 27.74 6.56
N ALA A 85 14.72 26.59 5.88
CA ALA A 85 14.70 26.55 4.42
C ALA A 85 13.39 27.15 3.88
N PRO A 86 13.45 28.07 2.90
CA PRO A 86 12.29 28.64 2.22
C PRO A 86 11.74 27.66 1.18
N THR A 87 11.51 26.40 1.59
CA THR A 87 10.88 25.39 0.74
C THR A 87 9.38 25.36 1.01
N SER A 88 8.61 25.41 -0.08
CA SER A 88 7.15 25.34 -0.05
C SER A 88 6.70 23.94 0.34
N ILE A 89 5.73 23.85 1.27
CA ILE A 89 5.18 22.57 1.75
C ILE A 89 4.52 21.76 0.62
N TRP A 90 4.14 22.43 -0.47
CA TRP A 90 3.55 21.84 -1.65
C TRP A 90 4.48 20.88 -2.41
N TRP A 91 5.80 20.97 -2.20
CA TRP A 91 6.74 20.00 -2.79
C TRP A 91 6.63 18.61 -2.15
N GLN A 92 6.04 18.51 -0.95
CA GLN A 92 5.73 17.24 -0.27
C GLN A 92 4.41 16.63 -0.79
N ALA A 93 3.53 17.43 -1.39
CA ALA A 93 2.20 16.97 -1.80
C ALA A 93 2.24 15.77 -2.77
N PRO A 94 3.11 15.75 -3.81
CA PRO A 94 3.20 14.58 -4.70
C PRO A 94 3.60 13.30 -3.96
N ASN A 95 4.54 13.38 -3.02
CA ASN A 95 4.95 12.22 -2.23
C ASN A 95 3.78 11.69 -1.40
N ILE A 96 3.05 12.57 -0.71
CA ILE A 96 1.91 12.14 0.12
C ILE A 96 0.79 11.53 -0.74
N VAL A 97 0.51 12.10 -1.92
CA VAL A 97 -0.52 11.57 -2.83
C VAL A 97 -0.14 10.19 -3.36
N LEU A 98 1.10 10.02 -3.84
CA LEU A 98 1.55 8.73 -4.35
C LEU A 98 1.59 7.66 -3.24
N GLY A 99 2.01 8.03 -2.04
CA GLY A 99 1.99 7.14 -0.87
C GLY A 99 0.57 6.70 -0.50
N ALA A 100 -0.37 7.64 -0.40
CA ALA A 100 -1.77 7.36 -0.08
C ALA A 100 -2.45 6.51 -1.18
N LEU A 101 -2.12 6.74 -2.45
CA LEU A 101 -2.60 5.90 -3.56
C LEU A 101 -2.07 4.47 -3.42
N SER A 102 -0.79 4.30 -3.13
CA SER A 102 -0.19 2.99 -2.89
C SER A 102 -0.85 2.25 -1.72
N GLU A 103 -1.05 2.94 -0.60
CA GLU A 103 -1.72 2.40 0.58
C GLU A 103 -3.11 1.88 0.25
N CYS A 104 -3.89 2.65 -0.52
CA CYS A 104 -5.22 2.25 -0.97
C CYS A 104 -5.18 0.94 -1.78
N PHE A 105 -4.27 0.83 -2.76
CA PHE A 105 -4.14 -0.39 -3.57
C PHE A 105 -3.71 -1.60 -2.74
N CYS A 106 -2.77 -1.43 -1.82
CA CYS A 106 -2.26 -2.50 -0.98
C CYS A 106 -3.31 -2.98 0.03
N ASN A 107 -3.95 -2.08 0.78
CA ASN A 107 -4.90 -2.44 1.83
C ASN A 107 -6.17 -3.08 1.28
N VAL A 108 -6.76 -2.53 0.22
CA VAL A 108 -7.98 -3.10 -0.40
C VAL A 108 -7.71 -4.53 -0.88
N THR A 109 -6.60 -4.74 -1.58
CA THR A 109 -6.22 -6.05 -2.11
C THR A 109 -5.84 -7.03 -1.00
N ALA A 110 -5.16 -6.56 0.05
CA ALA A 110 -4.79 -7.39 1.20
C ALA A 110 -6.04 -7.89 1.94
N TYR A 111 -7.04 -7.04 2.13
CA TYR A 111 -8.32 -7.44 2.74
C TYR A 111 -9.10 -8.39 1.83
N GLU A 112 -9.18 -8.12 0.53
CA GLU A 112 -9.81 -9.02 -0.46
C GLU A 112 -9.19 -10.42 -0.40
N LEU A 113 -7.85 -10.50 -0.37
CA LEU A 113 -7.11 -11.76 -0.30
C LEU A 113 -7.28 -12.46 1.06
N ALA A 114 -7.25 -11.69 2.15
CA ALA A 114 -7.46 -12.21 3.50
C ALA A 114 -8.85 -12.85 3.63
N TYR A 115 -9.90 -12.19 3.14
CA TYR A 115 -11.25 -12.74 3.19
C TYR A 115 -11.48 -13.90 2.22
N ALA A 116 -10.83 -13.90 1.05
CA ALA A 116 -10.95 -14.98 0.07
C ALA A 116 -10.22 -16.26 0.48
N ARG A 117 -9.15 -16.17 1.28
CA ARG A 117 -8.33 -17.32 1.70
C ARG A 117 -8.58 -17.79 3.13
N SER A 118 -9.34 -17.04 3.93
CA SER A 118 -9.62 -17.41 5.32
C SER A 118 -10.85 -18.30 5.44
N PRO A 119 -10.80 -19.38 6.24
CA PRO A 119 -11.98 -20.14 6.57
C PRO A 119 -13.00 -19.26 7.32
N PRO A 120 -14.30 -19.50 7.15
CA PRO A 120 -15.36 -18.58 7.56
C PRO A 120 -15.37 -18.23 9.06
N SER A 121 -14.85 -19.11 9.92
CA SER A 121 -14.73 -18.91 11.37
C SER A 121 -13.46 -18.18 11.83
N MET A 122 -12.48 -17.92 10.96
CA MET A 122 -11.19 -17.32 11.32
C MET A 122 -10.88 -15.99 10.62
N LYS A 123 -11.86 -15.41 9.91
CA LYS A 123 -11.69 -14.13 9.20
C LYS A 123 -11.17 -13.02 10.13
N ASP A 124 -11.75 -12.94 11.33
CA ASP A 124 -11.37 -11.93 12.32
C ASP A 124 -9.96 -12.12 12.86
N LEU A 125 -9.49 -13.37 12.98
CA LEU A 125 -8.13 -13.69 13.42
C LEU A 125 -7.10 -13.21 12.41
N VAL A 126 -7.36 -13.40 11.11
CA VAL A 126 -6.44 -12.97 10.05
C VAL A 126 -6.36 -11.44 9.98
N VAL A 127 -7.49 -10.75 10.15
CA VAL A 127 -7.52 -9.28 10.25
C VAL A 127 -6.79 -8.79 11.51
N ALA A 128 -6.94 -9.48 12.64
CA ALA A 128 -6.23 -9.14 13.87
C ALA A 128 -4.70 -9.23 13.71
N ILE A 129 -4.19 -10.25 13.01
CA ILE A 129 -2.76 -10.38 12.70
C ILE A 129 -2.29 -9.22 11.81
N PHE A 130 -3.11 -8.80 10.85
CA PHE A 130 -2.80 -7.65 9.99
C PHE A 130 -2.69 -6.34 10.81
N LEU A 131 -3.63 -6.08 11.72
CA LEU A 131 -3.57 -4.91 12.61
C LEU A 131 -2.38 -4.98 13.57
N PHE A 132 -2.04 -6.17 14.06
CA PHE A 132 -0.87 -6.38 14.90
C PHE A 132 0.44 -6.03 14.15
N MET A 133 0.54 -6.36 12.86
CA MET A 133 1.70 -5.94 12.05
C MET A 133 1.79 -4.43 11.87
N ASN A 134 0.66 -3.73 11.73
CA ASN A 134 0.65 -2.27 11.71
C ASN A 134 1.13 -1.67 13.03
N ALA A 135 0.74 -2.27 14.17
CA ALA A 135 1.22 -1.86 15.49
C ALA A 135 2.73 -2.08 15.63
N LEU A 136 3.25 -3.23 15.19
CA LEU A 136 4.70 -3.50 15.17
C LEU A 136 5.46 -2.49 14.29
N SER A 137 4.94 -2.16 13.11
CA SER A 137 5.54 -1.16 12.23
C SER A 137 5.62 0.21 12.90
N SER A 138 4.56 0.61 13.61
CA SER A 138 4.51 1.89 14.32
C SER A 138 5.50 1.90 15.51
N ALA A 139 5.58 0.79 16.25
CA ALA A 139 6.54 0.64 17.35
C ALA A 139 8.00 0.71 16.87
N LEU A 140 8.30 0.10 15.72
CA LEU A 140 9.62 0.23 15.08
C LEU A 140 9.91 1.68 14.67
N GLY A 141 8.91 2.40 14.15
CA GLY A 141 9.05 3.83 13.81
C GLY A 141 9.51 4.67 15.00
N GLU A 142 8.90 4.47 16.17
CA GLU A 142 9.27 5.17 17.41
C GLU A 142 10.68 4.81 17.90
N ILE A 143 11.07 3.53 17.78
CA ILE A 143 12.41 3.06 18.15
C ILE A 143 13.50 3.69 17.27
N LEU A 144 13.18 4.05 16.02
CA LEU A 144 14.11 4.63 15.05
C LEU A 144 14.30 6.15 15.19
N ILE A 145 13.49 6.84 16.00
CA ILE A 145 13.62 8.28 16.27
C ILE A 145 15.06 8.69 16.66
N PRO A 146 15.78 8.03 17.59
CA PRO A 146 17.16 8.42 17.94
C PRO A 146 18.17 8.25 16.80
N VAL A 147 17.89 7.39 15.81
CA VAL A 147 18.70 7.21 14.59
C VAL A 147 18.49 8.36 13.59
N THR A 148 17.45 9.16 13.78
CA THR A 148 17.02 10.26 12.90
C THR A 148 17.79 11.56 13.20
N LYS A 149 19.10 11.49 13.50
CA LYS A 149 19.96 12.67 13.68
C LYS A 149 20.76 12.97 12.40
N ASP A 150 21.02 14.26 12.15
CA ASP A 150 21.91 14.77 11.09
C ASP A 150 23.20 13.93 11.06
N PRO A 151 23.68 13.35 9.93
CA PRO A 151 23.37 13.59 8.51
C PRO A 151 22.65 12.42 7.78
N TRP A 152 22.02 11.47 8.50
CA TRP A 152 21.45 10.24 7.90
C TRP A 152 19.98 10.34 7.47
N LEU A 153 19.37 11.53 7.48
CA LEU A 153 17.94 11.69 7.17
C LEU A 153 17.58 11.34 5.72
N LEU A 154 18.52 11.41 4.78
CA LEU A 154 18.33 10.88 3.42
C LEU A 154 18.14 9.36 3.42
N TRP A 155 18.84 8.65 4.30
CA TRP A 155 18.72 7.19 4.42
C TRP A 155 17.39 6.76 5.03
N ILE A 156 16.70 7.60 5.81
CA ILE A 156 15.38 7.25 6.35
C ILE A 156 14.30 7.18 5.26
N TRP A 157 14.46 7.94 4.19
CA TRP A 157 13.58 7.89 3.02
C TRP A 157 14.09 6.92 1.96
N GLY A 158 15.41 6.82 1.80
CA GLY A 158 16.05 5.92 0.83
C GLY A 158 15.99 4.44 1.22
N ALA A 159 16.18 4.09 2.49
CA ALA A 159 16.19 2.69 2.92
C ALA A 159 14.82 2.01 2.75
N PRO A 160 13.68 2.63 3.12
CA PRO A 160 12.36 2.08 2.80
C PRO A 160 12.12 1.97 1.30
N ALA A 161 12.58 2.92 0.49
CA ALA A 161 12.42 2.86 -0.97
C ALA A 161 13.16 1.65 -1.57
N VAL A 162 14.39 1.38 -1.11
CA VAL A 162 15.18 0.21 -1.53
C VAL A 162 14.55 -1.09 -1.02
N ALA A 163 14.08 -1.11 0.23
CA ALA A 163 13.37 -2.26 0.79
C ALA A 163 12.09 -2.58 0.00
N LEU A 164 11.31 -1.56 -0.38
CA LEU A 164 10.11 -1.70 -1.20
C LEU A 164 10.44 -2.18 -2.62
N ALA A 165 11.54 -1.71 -3.21
CA ALA A 165 12.00 -2.20 -4.50
C ALA A 165 12.35 -3.70 -4.44
N LEU A 166 13.11 -4.12 -3.42
CA LEU A 166 13.44 -5.52 -3.19
C LEU A 166 12.18 -6.36 -2.93
N GLN A 167 11.26 -5.86 -2.10
CA GLN A 167 9.99 -6.52 -1.80
C GLN A 167 9.14 -6.70 -3.05
N THR A 168 9.09 -5.70 -3.93
CA THR A 168 8.37 -5.78 -5.21
C THR A 168 8.97 -6.86 -6.12
N ILE A 169 10.31 -6.93 -6.21
CA ILE A 169 11.02 -7.96 -6.99
C ILE A 169 10.78 -9.35 -6.41
N ILE A 170 10.86 -9.51 -5.09
CA ILE A 170 10.63 -10.78 -4.39
C ILE A 170 9.18 -11.23 -4.60
N LEU A 171 8.21 -10.33 -4.46
CA LEU A 171 6.80 -10.63 -4.70
C LEU A 171 6.58 -11.08 -6.13
N TRP A 172 7.14 -10.37 -7.10
CA TRP A 172 7.00 -10.74 -8.51
C TRP A 172 7.59 -12.13 -8.78
N VAL A 173 8.80 -12.43 -8.29
CA VAL A 173 9.45 -13.75 -8.49
C VAL A 173 8.71 -14.87 -7.77
N ARG A 174 8.26 -14.66 -6.52
CA ARG A 174 7.58 -15.70 -5.72
C ARG A 174 6.16 -15.96 -6.19
N PHE A 175 5.40 -14.92 -6.51
CA PHE A 175 3.97 -15.04 -6.78
C PHE A 175 3.63 -15.22 -8.27
N LYS A 176 4.61 -15.10 -9.19
CA LYS A 176 4.41 -15.52 -10.59
C LYS A 176 4.00 -16.99 -10.71
N GLY A 177 4.42 -17.83 -9.75
CA GLY A 177 3.99 -19.24 -9.67
C GLY A 177 2.57 -19.45 -9.13
N LEU A 178 2.08 -18.54 -8.27
CA LEU A 178 0.74 -18.65 -7.66
C LEU A 178 -0.37 -18.18 -8.62
N ASN A 179 -0.01 -17.33 -9.58
CA ASN A 179 -0.91 -16.87 -10.64
C ASN A 179 -1.47 -18.04 -11.47
N ASN A 180 -0.63 -19.04 -11.76
CA ASN A 180 -0.98 -20.26 -12.51
C ASN A 180 -1.87 -21.25 -11.71
N THR A 181 -2.24 -20.92 -10.47
CA THR A 181 -3.16 -21.73 -9.65
C THR A 181 -4.54 -21.07 -9.56
N MET A 182 -4.63 -19.75 -9.72
CA MET A 182 -5.88 -18.97 -9.68
C MET A 182 -6.65 -18.99 -11.01
N ASP A 183 -6.00 -19.33 -12.12
CA ASP A 183 -6.57 -19.45 -13.46
C ASP A 183 -7.30 -20.78 -13.74
N GLY A 184 -7.40 -21.67 -12.74
CA GLY A 184 -8.30 -22.82 -12.80
C GLY A 184 -7.64 -24.19 -12.97
N THR A 185 -6.37 -24.36 -12.60
CA THR A 185 -5.72 -25.69 -12.61
C THR A 185 -5.49 -26.29 -11.21
N GLY A 186 -5.81 -25.58 -10.12
CA GLY A 186 -5.49 -26.10 -8.78
C GLY A 186 -6.18 -25.45 -7.58
N ASP A 187 -7.48 -25.12 -7.68
CA ASP A 187 -8.26 -24.74 -6.50
C ASP A 187 -9.00 -25.97 -5.90
N PRO A 188 -8.48 -26.60 -4.83
CA PRO A 188 -9.18 -27.68 -4.15
C PRO A 188 -10.46 -27.21 -3.45
N HIS A 189 -10.63 -25.91 -3.15
CA HIS A 189 -11.83 -25.39 -2.48
C HIS A 189 -12.97 -25.08 -3.47
N ARG A 190 -12.69 -24.61 -4.69
CA ARG A 190 -13.73 -24.50 -5.72
C ARG A 190 -14.33 -25.86 -6.06
N SER A 191 -13.52 -26.91 -6.07
CA SER A 191 -14.00 -28.28 -6.29
C SER A 191 -14.78 -28.82 -5.10
N GLU A 192 -14.45 -28.45 -3.85
CA GLU A 192 -15.26 -28.78 -2.67
C GLU A 192 -16.60 -28.03 -2.64
N ASP A 193 -16.62 -26.75 -3.00
CA ASP A 193 -17.84 -25.93 -3.03
C ASP A 193 -18.76 -26.32 -4.21
N GLU A 194 -18.19 -26.64 -5.37
CA GLU A 194 -18.93 -27.24 -6.49
C GLU A 194 -19.46 -28.63 -6.13
N ALA A 195 -18.66 -29.50 -5.49
CA ALA A 195 -19.10 -30.82 -5.03
C ALA A 195 -20.11 -30.79 -3.88
N LYS A 196 -20.21 -29.67 -3.14
CA LYS A 196 -21.21 -29.45 -2.09
C LYS A 196 -22.47 -28.77 -2.64
N SER A 197 -22.35 -27.98 -3.69
CA SER A 197 -23.48 -27.42 -4.45
C SER A 197 -24.21 -28.51 -5.24
N ASP A 198 -23.48 -29.38 -5.93
CA ASP A 198 -24.01 -30.51 -6.70
C ASP A 198 -24.59 -31.63 -5.80
N ARG A 199 -24.22 -31.64 -4.51
CA ARG A 199 -24.84 -32.52 -3.50
C ARG A 199 -26.13 -31.98 -2.89
N ARG A 200 -26.42 -30.68 -3.03
CA ARG A 200 -27.66 -30.06 -2.52
C ARG A 200 -28.79 -30.10 -3.55
N THR A 201 -28.47 -30.05 -4.84
CA THR A 201 -29.44 -30.14 -5.95
C THR A 201 -30.26 -31.46 -6.02
N PRO A 202 -29.77 -32.65 -5.60
CA PRO A 202 -30.58 -33.87 -5.69
C PRO A 202 -31.65 -33.97 -4.60
N MET A 203 -31.47 -33.31 -3.45
CA MET A 203 -32.43 -33.38 -2.33
C MET A 203 -33.59 -32.39 -2.47
N GLU A 204 -33.41 -31.27 -3.18
CA GLU A 204 -34.45 -30.26 -3.35
C GLU A 204 -35.57 -30.73 -4.32
N ASN A 205 -35.24 -31.61 -5.27
CA ASN A 205 -36.22 -32.18 -6.20
C ASN A 205 -37.05 -33.35 -5.62
N THR A 206 -36.69 -33.89 -4.44
CA THR A 206 -37.46 -34.97 -3.78
C THR A 206 -38.46 -34.47 -2.74
N MET A 207 -38.49 -33.15 -2.46
CA MET A 207 -39.35 -32.56 -1.43
C MET A 207 -40.54 -31.77 -2.00
N ASN A 208 -40.66 -31.69 -3.33
CA ASN A 208 -41.73 -31.01 -4.07
C ASN A 208 -42.55 -31.96 -4.96
N VAL A 209 -42.99 -33.10 -4.40
CA VAL A 209 -44.03 -33.97 -4.99
C VAL A 209 -45.14 -34.18 -3.98
#